data_AF-A0AAE3CHS4-F1
#
_entry.id   AF-A0AAE3CHS4-F1
#
_cell.length_a   1.000
_cell.length_b   1.000
_cell.length_c   1.000
_cell.angle_alpha   90.00
_cell.angle_beta   90.00
_cell.angle_gamma   90.00
#
_symmetry.space_group_name_H-M   'P 1'
#
loop_
_entity.id
_entity.type
_entity.pdbx_description
1 polymer ?
#
loop_
_entity_poly.entity_id
_entity_poly.type
_entity_poly.pdbx_seq_one_letter_code
_entity_poly.pdbx_strand_id
1 'polypeptide(L)'
;MKNKLQANSILPLALGATNYPKRLLDLADPPCTIYIAGKIELLSMPMIAIVGSRVASPEGIKNAGYFARTLASEGLLVISGLARGIDGASHRAALAVGQPTLAICGTGLDLTYPPEHHELANEIQKNGLLLGELPLGIGPKAFHFPRRNRLIAALAIGVLVVEAAQQSGSLITARLALELGREVFAIPSSIHSPLSAGCHHLIGQGAKLVASPKEVLEELIY
;
A
#
# COMPACT_ATOMS: atom_id res chain seq x y z
N MET A 1 -23.23 -11.00 14.66
CA MET A 1 -22.96 -9.65 15.21
C MET A 1 -21.74 -9.72 16.11
N LYS A 2 -20.57 -9.24 15.65
CA LYS A 2 -19.37 -8.86 16.41
C LYS A 2 -18.24 -8.69 15.39
N ASN A 3 -18.02 -7.45 14.93
CA ASN A 3 -16.83 -7.01 14.19
C ASN A 3 -16.75 -5.48 14.29
N LYS A 4 -16.83 -4.96 15.52
CA LYS A 4 -16.45 -3.57 15.79
C LYS A 4 -15.03 -3.65 16.34
N LEU A 5 -14.07 -3.23 15.52
CA LEU A 5 -12.71 -2.94 15.97
C LEU A 5 -12.82 -2.13 17.28
N GLN A 6 -12.12 -2.57 18.32
CA GLN A 6 -12.08 -1.83 19.59
C GLN A 6 -11.59 -0.41 19.29
N ALA A 7 -12.37 0.58 19.73
CA ALA A 7 -12.16 1.98 19.41
C ALA A 7 -10.91 2.55 20.11
N ASN A 8 -9.73 2.34 19.52
CA ASN A 8 -8.84 3.48 19.36
C ASN A 8 -9.52 4.36 18.30
N SER A 9 -9.96 5.54 18.73
CA SER A 9 -10.90 6.41 18.00
C SER A 9 -10.50 6.57 16.53
N ILE A 10 -11.38 6.17 15.62
CA ILE A 10 -11.27 6.55 14.21
C ILE A 10 -11.48 8.06 14.16
N LEU A 11 -10.48 8.80 13.67
CA LEU A 11 -10.52 10.26 13.61
C LEU A 11 -10.71 10.71 12.16
N PRO A 12 -11.67 11.61 11.87
CA PRO A 12 -11.70 12.30 10.60
C PRO A 12 -10.62 13.37 10.56
N LEU A 13 -9.98 13.51 9.41
CA LEU A 13 -8.97 14.51 9.12
C LEU A 13 -9.35 15.23 7.83
N ALA A 14 -9.73 16.49 7.97
CA ALA A 14 -10.19 17.33 6.87
C ALA A 14 -9.01 17.89 6.06
N LEU A 15 -9.25 18.09 4.77
CA LEU A 15 -8.38 18.84 3.88
C LEU A 15 -8.13 20.23 4.47
N GLY A 16 -6.86 20.65 4.53
CA GLY A 16 -6.42 21.91 5.12
C GLY A 16 -6.05 21.83 6.62
N ALA A 17 -6.32 20.71 7.29
CA ALA A 17 -5.76 20.47 8.62
C ALA A 17 -4.22 20.35 8.56
N THR A 18 -3.52 20.81 9.59
CA THR A 18 -2.05 20.87 9.65
C THR A 18 -1.36 19.53 9.39
N ASN A 19 -2.01 18.44 9.79
CA ASN A 19 -1.56 17.06 9.70
C ASN A 19 -2.11 16.32 8.46
N TYR A 20 -2.86 16.99 7.58
CA TYR A 20 -3.31 16.40 6.33
C TYR A 20 -2.10 16.13 5.41
N PRO A 21 -1.92 14.90 4.87
CA PRO A 21 -0.75 14.57 4.08
C PRO A 21 -0.64 15.43 2.82
N LYS A 22 0.40 16.27 2.72
CA LYS A 22 0.59 17.17 1.58
C LYS A 22 0.66 16.44 0.24
N ARG A 23 1.22 15.22 0.21
CA ARG A 23 1.28 14.40 -1.01
C ARG A 23 -0.08 14.00 -1.58
N LEU A 24 -1.14 13.99 -0.77
CA LEU A 24 -2.49 13.77 -1.29
C LEU A 24 -2.99 14.95 -2.13
N LEU A 25 -2.40 16.15 -1.98
CA LEU A 25 -2.72 17.32 -2.78
C LEU A 25 -2.21 17.23 -4.22
N ASP A 26 -1.30 16.29 -4.50
CA ASP A 26 -0.80 16.02 -5.86
C ASP A 26 -1.88 15.32 -6.72
N LEU A 27 -2.90 14.75 -6.09
CA LEU A 27 -4.05 14.17 -6.79
C LEU A 27 -4.90 15.28 -7.42
N ALA A 28 -5.49 15.00 -8.59
CA ALA A 28 -6.47 15.88 -9.21
C ALA A 28 -7.77 16.02 -8.37
N ASP A 29 -8.04 15.03 -7.52
CA ASP A 29 -9.25 14.91 -6.70
C ASP A 29 -8.92 14.62 -5.21
N PRO A 30 -8.14 15.49 -4.53
CA PRO A 30 -7.69 15.22 -3.16
C PRO A 30 -8.91 14.97 -2.24
N PRO A 31 -8.89 13.92 -1.39
CA PRO A 31 -10.05 13.61 -0.55
C PRO A 31 -10.31 14.73 0.45
N CYS A 32 -11.52 15.32 0.42
CA CYS A 32 -11.91 16.39 1.35
C CYS A 32 -11.79 15.97 2.83
N THR A 33 -11.99 14.68 3.10
CA THR A 33 -11.81 14.07 4.42
C THR A 33 -11.19 12.70 4.25
N ILE A 34 -10.19 12.39 5.07
CA ILE A 34 -9.71 11.03 5.29
C ILE A 34 -10.02 10.61 6.72
N TYR A 35 -10.19 9.31 6.93
CA TYR A 35 -10.36 8.71 8.24
C TYR A 35 -9.08 7.96 8.58
N ILE A 36 -8.65 8.06 9.84
CA ILE A 36 -7.43 7.41 10.32
C ILE A 36 -7.70 6.63 11.61
N ALA A 37 -6.97 5.54 11.81
CA ALA A 37 -6.95 4.80 13.08
C ALA A 37 -5.55 4.25 13.34
N GLY A 38 -4.93 4.66 14.45
CA GLY A 38 -3.55 4.32 14.80
C GLY A 38 -2.68 5.57 14.97
N LYS A 39 -1.39 5.44 14.65
CA LYS A 39 -0.35 6.45 14.88
C LYS A 39 -0.29 7.48 13.75
N ILE A 40 -0.84 8.67 13.99
CA ILE A 40 -0.98 9.73 12.99
C ILE A 40 0.36 10.33 12.54
N GLU A 41 1.34 10.34 13.44
CA GLU A 41 2.70 10.82 13.22
C GLU A 41 3.38 10.12 12.04
N LEU A 42 2.98 8.87 11.73
CA LEU A 42 3.48 8.09 10.60
C LEU A 42 3.18 8.75 9.24
N LEU A 43 2.18 9.64 9.16
CA LEU A 43 1.85 10.35 7.91
C LEU A 43 2.96 11.28 7.41
N SER A 44 3.92 11.62 8.27
CA SER A 44 5.09 12.43 7.94
C SER A 44 6.29 11.64 7.43
N MET A 45 6.27 10.31 7.55
CA MET A 45 7.39 9.46 7.14
C MET A 45 7.51 9.37 5.61
N PRO A 46 8.73 9.13 5.08
CA PRO A 46 8.89 8.66 3.71
C PRO A 46 8.21 7.29 3.57
N MET A 47 7.45 7.08 2.49
CA MET A 47 6.61 5.88 2.33
C MET A 47 6.92 5.17 1.02
N ILE A 48 7.07 3.84 1.07
CA ILE A 48 7.21 3.00 -0.13
C ILE A 48 5.98 2.10 -0.27
N ALA A 49 5.31 2.17 -1.41
CA ALA A 49 4.21 1.27 -1.68
C ALA A 49 4.74 -0.09 -2.13
N ILE A 50 4.24 -1.18 -1.53
CA ILE A 50 4.50 -2.53 -2.00
C ILE A 50 3.17 -3.16 -2.39
N VAL A 51 3.00 -3.44 -3.69
CA VAL A 51 1.74 -3.90 -4.27
C VAL A 51 1.94 -5.08 -5.20
N GLY A 52 0.88 -5.85 -5.42
CA GLY A 52 0.93 -6.92 -6.42
C GLY A 52 -0.29 -7.83 -6.40
N SER A 53 -0.09 -9.06 -6.86
CA SER A 53 -1.15 -10.05 -7.05
C SER A 53 -1.86 -10.39 -5.73
N ARG A 54 -3.18 -10.49 -5.80
CA ARG A 54 -4.02 -11.04 -4.72
C ARG A 54 -3.89 -12.55 -4.58
N VAL A 55 -3.51 -13.22 -5.67
CA VAL A 55 -3.20 -14.65 -5.75
C VAL A 55 -1.72 -14.73 -6.13
N ALA A 56 -0.86 -14.41 -5.18
CA ALA A 56 0.58 -14.37 -5.36
C ALA A 56 1.18 -15.77 -5.28
N SER A 57 2.30 -15.98 -5.98
CA SER A 57 3.07 -17.21 -5.86
C SER A 57 3.77 -17.29 -4.49
N PRO A 58 4.19 -18.48 -4.03
CA PRO A 58 5.00 -18.60 -2.81
C PRO A 58 6.28 -17.75 -2.87
N GLU A 59 6.89 -17.65 -4.05
CA GLU A 59 8.05 -16.80 -4.29
C GLU A 59 7.68 -15.31 -4.21
N GLY A 60 6.57 -14.89 -4.80
CA GLY A 60 6.04 -13.54 -4.69
C GLY A 60 5.79 -13.12 -3.24
N ILE A 61 5.21 -14.00 -2.42
CA ILE A 61 5.02 -13.76 -0.98
C ILE A 61 6.37 -13.62 -0.25
N LYS A 62 7.35 -14.48 -0.58
CA LYS A 62 8.70 -14.41 0.00
C LYS A 62 9.40 -13.10 -0.38
N ASN A 63 9.30 -12.70 -1.65
CA ASN A 63 9.90 -11.47 -2.18
C ASN A 63 9.25 -10.24 -1.55
N ALA A 64 7.91 -10.16 -1.51
CA ALA A 64 7.20 -9.09 -0.82
C ALA A 64 7.64 -8.95 0.63
N GLY A 65 7.75 -10.08 1.34
CA GLY A 65 8.19 -10.06 2.73
C GLY A 65 9.66 -9.66 2.90
N TYR A 66 10.55 -10.09 2.01
CA TYR A 66 11.96 -9.70 2.01
C TYR A 66 12.11 -8.19 1.81
N PHE A 67 11.49 -7.64 0.76
CA PHE A 67 11.54 -6.21 0.49
C PHE A 67 10.89 -5.39 1.60
N ALA A 68 9.72 -5.79 2.09
CA ALA A 68 9.04 -5.06 3.16
C ALA A 68 9.86 -5.01 4.46
N ARG A 69 10.47 -6.13 4.89
CA ARG A 69 11.33 -6.15 6.09
C ARG A 69 12.53 -5.21 5.95
N THR A 70 13.24 -5.31 4.83
CA THR A 70 14.46 -4.52 4.62
C THR A 70 14.12 -3.04 4.51
N LEU A 71 13.18 -2.66 3.64
CA LEU A 71 12.83 -1.25 3.44
C LEU A 71 12.26 -0.62 4.72
N ALA A 72 11.46 -1.36 5.49
CA ALA A 72 10.97 -0.88 6.78
C ALA A 72 12.09 -0.66 7.80
N SER A 73 13.09 -1.56 7.82
CA SER A 73 14.24 -1.44 8.72
C SER A 73 15.16 -0.27 8.37
N GLU A 74 15.15 0.16 7.11
CA GLU A 74 15.88 1.32 6.59
C GLU A 74 15.09 2.64 6.75
N GLY A 75 13.98 2.63 7.49
CA GLY A 75 13.25 3.85 7.87
C GLY A 75 12.11 4.25 6.93
N LEU A 76 11.79 3.45 5.92
CA LEU A 76 10.61 3.68 5.07
C LEU A 76 9.35 3.10 5.70
N LEU A 77 8.26 3.87 5.69
CA LEU A 77 6.95 3.32 6.04
C LEU A 77 6.40 2.51 4.86
N VAL A 78 6.27 1.19 5.04
CA VAL A 78 5.61 0.33 4.04
C VAL A 78 4.12 0.69 3.98
N ILE A 79 3.65 1.11 2.82
CA ILE A 79 2.23 1.40 2.54
C ILE A 79 1.66 0.37 1.57
N SER A 80 0.46 -0.13 1.84
CA SER A 80 -0.23 -1.05 0.92
C SER A 80 -1.74 -1.06 1.16
N GLY A 81 -2.46 -1.91 0.42
CA GLY A 81 -3.91 -1.91 0.35
C GLY A 81 -4.60 -2.95 1.22
N LEU A 82 -3.91 -3.63 2.13
CA LEU A 82 -4.46 -4.72 2.95
C LEU A 82 -5.12 -5.86 2.13
N ALA A 83 -4.92 -5.93 0.82
CA ALA A 83 -5.48 -7.01 0.01
C ALA A 83 -4.82 -8.36 0.33
N ARG A 84 -5.42 -9.45 -0.15
CA ARG A 84 -4.76 -10.78 -0.13
C ARG A 84 -3.44 -10.73 -0.88
N GLY A 85 -2.60 -11.75 -0.68
CA GLY A 85 -1.36 -11.90 -1.42
C GLY A 85 -0.29 -10.90 -0.99
N ILE A 86 0.26 -10.16 -1.96
CA ILE A 86 1.43 -9.28 -1.78
C ILE A 86 1.20 -8.21 -0.70
N ASP A 87 0.05 -7.53 -0.70
CA ASP A 87 -0.24 -6.47 0.27
C ASP A 87 -0.18 -7.01 1.72
N GLY A 88 -0.92 -8.09 2.01
CA GLY A 88 -0.93 -8.73 3.32
C GLY A 88 0.43 -9.28 3.75
N ALA A 89 1.20 -9.85 2.82
CA ALA A 89 2.56 -10.32 3.08
C ALA A 89 3.49 -9.16 3.46
N SER A 90 3.37 -8.02 2.78
CA SER A 90 4.19 -6.83 3.01
C SER A 90 3.92 -6.24 4.40
N HIS A 91 2.64 -6.09 4.77
CA HIS A 91 2.27 -5.59 6.10
C HIS A 91 2.77 -6.51 7.23
N ARG A 92 2.52 -7.83 7.12
CA ARG A 92 2.99 -8.81 8.11
C ARG A 92 4.51 -8.78 8.25
N ALA A 93 5.22 -8.66 7.14
CA ALA A 93 6.66 -8.63 7.13
C ALA A 93 7.24 -7.38 7.82
N ALA A 94 6.69 -6.19 7.56
CA ALA A 94 7.10 -4.97 8.26
C ALA A 94 6.85 -5.08 9.79
N LEU A 95 5.67 -5.54 10.18
CA LEU A 95 5.33 -5.74 11.59
C LEU A 95 6.21 -6.78 12.29
N ALA A 96 6.58 -7.85 11.59
CA ALA A 96 7.42 -8.93 12.13
C ALA A 96 8.84 -8.48 12.53
N VAL A 97 9.34 -7.37 11.96
CA VAL A 97 10.61 -6.74 12.36
C VAL A 97 10.41 -5.56 13.32
N GLY A 98 9.22 -5.44 13.91
CA GLY A 98 8.87 -4.39 14.88
C GLY A 98 8.63 -3.01 14.26
N GLN A 99 8.56 -2.91 12.93
CA GLN A 99 8.38 -1.64 12.23
C GLN A 99 6.90 -1.38 11.91
N PRO A 100 6.45 -0.11 11.93
CA PRO A 100 5.08 0.24 11.57
C PRO A 100 4.81 0.04 10.08
N THR A 101 3.53 -0.05 9.72
CA THR A 101 3.05 -0.06 8.33
C THR A 101 1.74 0.70 8.20
N LEU A 102 1.43 1.19 7.00
CA LEU A 102 0.22 1.93 6.69
C LEU A 102 -0.66 1.15 5.72
N ALA A 103 -1.85 0.74 6.15
CA ALA A 103 -2.86 0.18 5.26
C ALA A 103 -3.86 1.23 4.82
N ILE A 104 -4.00 1.38 3.49
CA ILE A 104 -5.06 2.21 2.90
C ILE A 104 -6.27 1.31 2.64
N CYS A 105 -7.43 1.60 3.23
CA CYS A 105 -8.63 0.76 3.18
C CYS A 105 -9.61 1.17 2.06
N GLY A 106 -10.22 0.18 1.41
CA GLY A 106 -11.28 0.37 0.40
C GLY A 106 -12.70 0.30 0.96
N THR A 107 -12.84 0.42 2.28
CA THR A 107 -14.07 0.38 3.06
C THR A 107 -14.02 1.46 4.13
N GLY A 108 -15.14 1.75 4.80
CA GLY A 108 -15.12 2.48 6.07
C GLY A 108 -14.19 1.77 7.06
N LEU A 109 -13.43 2.53 7.85
CA LEU A 109 -12.41 1.96 8.75
C LEU A 109 -12.98 1.11 9.90
N ASP A 110 -14.29 1.17 10.13
CA ASP A 110 -15.02 0.29 11.04
C ASP A 110 -15.28 -1.12 10.46
N LEU A 111 -14.96 -1.35 9.18
CA LEU A 111 -15.12 -2.61 8.47
C LEU A 111 -13.79 -3.08 7.88
N THR A 112 -13.41 -4.33 8.14
CA THR A 112 -12.22 -4.94 7.53
C THR A 112 -12.59 -5.71 6.27
N TYR A 113 -11.86 -5.45 5.17
CA TYR A 113 -11.91 -6.26 3.96
C TYR A 113 -10.50 -6.51 3.40
N PRO A 114 -10.13 -7.77 3.08
CA PRO A 114 -10.94 -8.98 3.21
C PRO A 114 -11.17 -9.37 4.69
N PRO A 115 -12.24 -10.10 5.04
CA PRO A 115 -12.56 -10.45 6.43
C PRO A 115 -11.45 -11.25 7.14
N GLU A 116 -10.73 -12.09 6.41
CA GLU A 116 -9.59 -12.87 6.96
C GLU A 116 -8.40 -12.00 7.41
N HIS A 117 -8.34 -10.73 6.99
CA HIS A 117 -7.33 -9.79 7.43
C HIS A 117 -7.76 -9.00 8.67
N HIS A 118 -8.82 -9.41 9.37
CA HIS A 118 -9.27 -8.74 10.59
C HIS A 118 -8.18 -8.65 11.67
N GLU A 119 -7.47 -9.75 11.93
CA GLU A 119 -6.38 -9.75 12.91
C GLU A 119 -5.22 -8.85 12.48
N LEU A 120 -4.84 -8.93 11.20
CA LEU A 120 -3.81 -8.06 10.63
C LEU A 120 -4.21 -6.58 10.72
N ALA A 121 -5.45 -6.22 10.42
CA ALA A 121 -5.94 -4.85 10.53
C ALA A 121 -5.87 -4.34 11.97
N ASN A 122 -6.24 -5.17 12.95
CA ASN A 122 -6.11 -4.84 14.37
C ASN A 122 -4.65 -4.63 14.77
N GLU A 123 -3.73 -5.46 14.27
CA GLU A 123 -2.30 -5.33 14.54
C GLU A 123 -1.73 -4.04 13.94
N ILE A 124 -2.10 -3.72 12.69
CA ILE A 124 -1.74 -2.47 12.04
C ILE A 124 -2.31 -1.28 12.80
N GLN A 125 -3.57 -1.32 13.26
CA GLN A 125 -4.16 -0.22 14.03
C GLN A 125 -3.41 0.04 15.36
N LYS A 126 -2.87 -1.02 16.00
CA LYS A 126 -2.11 -0.91 17.25
C LYS A 126 -0.70 -0.39 17.03
N ASN A 127 -0.02 -0.91 16.00
CA ASN A 127 1.42 -0.72 15.83
C ASN A 127 1.79 0.24 14.70
N GLY A 128 0.87 0.48 13.76
CA GLY A 128 1.00 1.33 12.58
C GLY A 128 -0.22 2.24 12.40
N LEU A 129 -0.74 2.30 11.17
CA LEU A 129 -1.85 3.20 10.81
C LEU A 129 -2.78 2.57 9.77
N LEU A 130 -4.09 2.71 9.98
CA LEU A 130 -5.12 2.51 8.97
C LEU A 130 -5.58 3.88 8.45
N LEU A 131 -5.79 4.00 7.14
CA LEU A 131 -6.31 5.21 6.50
C LEU A 131 -7.36 4.85 5.45
N GLY A 132 -8.49 5.55 5.40
CA GLY A 132 -9.50 5.38 4.35
C GLY A 132 -10.16 6.70 3.97
N GLU A 133 -10.69 6.79 2.75
CA GLU A 133 -11.46 7.96 2.30
C GLU A 133 -12.98 7.79 2.55
N LEU A 134 -13.43 6.55 2.72
CA LEU A 134 -14.86 6.27 2.81
C LEU A 134 -15.39 6.51 4.23
N PRO A 135 -16.58 7.12 4.38
CA PRO A 135 -17.26 7.21 5.66
C PRO A 135 -17.46 5.85 6.34
N LEU A 136 -17.67 5.88 7.65
CA LEU A 136 -17.96 4.68 8.44
C LEU A 136 -19.22 3.95 7.93
N GLY A 137 -19.23 2.62 8.04
CA GLY A 137 -20.31 1.75 7.61
C GLY A 137 -20.33 1.44 6.11
N ILE A 138 -19.46 2.07 5.30
CA ILE A 138 -19.41 1.82 3.86
C ILE A 138 -18.65 0.52 3.56
N GLY A 139 -19.41 -0.50 3.14
CA GLY A 139 -18.87 -1.80 2.77
C GLY A 139 -18.12 -1.85 1.43
N PRO A 140 -17.54 -3.01 1.08
CA PRO A 140 -16.71 -3.17 -0.12
C PRO A 140 -17.56 -3.14 -1.40
N LYS A 141 -17.17 -2.28 -2.36
CA LYS A 141 -17.68 -2.30 -3.74
C LYS A 141 -16.49 -2.30 -4.70
N ALA A 142 -16.66 -2.94 -5.87
CA ALA A 142 -15.56 -3.12 -6.83
C ALA A 142 -14.85 -1.80 -7.18
N PHE A 143 -15.60 -0.71 -7.38
CA PHE A 143 -15.06 0.60 -7.73
C PHE A 143 -14.37 1.34 -6.56
N HIS A 144 -14.55 0.90 -5.31
CA HIS A 144 -13.83 1.49 -4.18
C HIS A 144 -12.33 1.18 -4.25
N PHE A 145 -11.92 0.02 -4.77
CA PHE A 145 -10.52 -0.39 -4.75
C PHE A 145 -9.64 0.39 -5.74
N PRO A 146 -10.05 0.62 -7.01
CA PRO A 146 -9.32 1.54 -7.89
C PRO A 146 -9.26 2.96 -7.33
N ARG A 147 -10.37 3.49 -6.78
CA ARG A 147 -10.40 4.80 -6.12
C ARG A 147 -9.42 4.87 -4.95
N ARG A 148 -9.34 3.81 -4.13
CA ARG A 148 -8.40 3.70 -3.02
C ARG A 148 -6.94 3.71 -3.50
N ASN A 149 -6.64 3.03 -4.60
CA ASN A 149 -5.27 2.86 -5.08
C ASN A 149 -4.57 4.19 -5.41
N ARG A 150 -5.32 5.24 -5.80
CA ARG A 150 -4.75 6.57 -6.02
C ARG A 150 -4.12 7.16 -4.74
N LEU A 151 -4.67 6.84 -3.56
CA LEU A 151 -4.12 7.30 -2.28
C LEU A 151 -2.81 6.59 -1.96
N ILE A 152 -2.70 5.29 -2.30
CA ILE A 152 -1.45 4.53 -2.15
C ILE A 152 -0.37 5.16 -3.04
N ALA A 153 -0.68 5.40 -4.31
CA ALA A 153 0.24 6.01 -5.26
C ALA A 153 0.68 7.42 -4.82
N ALA A 154 -0.27 8.26 -4.39
CA ALA A 154 0.02 9.63 -3.99
C ALA A 154 0.89 9.72 -2.73
N LEU A 155 0.57 8.95 -1.69
CA LEU A 155 1.30 9.01 -0.41
C LEU A 155 2.74 8.49 -0.51
N ALA A 156 2.98 7.55 -1.43
CA ALA A 156 4.29 6.95 -1.61
C ALA A 156 5.26 7.85 -2.40
N ILE A 157 6.54 7.76 -2.07
CA ILE A 157 7.63 8.34 -2.89
C ILE A 157 8.05 7.39 -4.03
N GLY A 158 7.75 6.10 -3.87
CA GLY A 158 7.91 5.11 -4.92
C GLY A 158 6.97 3.91 -4.74
N VAL A 159 6.75 3.17 -5.81
CA VAL A 159 5.88 1.98 -5.85
C VAL A 159 6.64 0.77 -6.36
N LEU A 160 6.80 -0.24 -5.52
CA LEU A 160 7.32 -1.54 -5.86
C LEU A 160 6.19 -2.51 -6.24
N VAL A 161 6.24 -3.02 -7.47
CA VAL A 161 5.35 -4.08 -7.95
C VAL A 161 6.08 -5.43 -7.89
N VAL A 162 5.60 -6.32 -7.03
CA VAL A 162 6.25 -7.61 -6.79
C VAL A 162 5.85 -8.66 -7.82
N GLU A 163 4.54 -8.82 -8.03
CA GLU A 163 3.95 -9.70 -9.04
C GLU A 163 2.67 -9.06 -9.57
N ALA A 164 2.45 -9.12 -10.88
CA ALA A 164 1.25 -8.59 -11.51
C ALA A 164 0.97 -9.33 -12.82
N ALA A 165 -0.24 -9.89 -12.94
CA ALA A 165 -0.78 -10.25 -14.25
C ALA A 165 -1.09 -8.98 -15.07
N GLN A 166 -1.23 -9.12 -16.39
CA GLN A 166 -1.45 -8.00 -17.32
C GLN A 166 -2.71 -7.15 -17.03
N GLN A 167 -3.72 -7.72 -16.37
CA GLN A 167 -4.96 -7.02 -15.95
C GLN A 167 -5.03 -6.83 -14.42
N SER A 168 -3.88 -6.80 -13.74
CA SER A 168 -3.85 -6.63 -12.28
C SER A 168 -4.18 -5.21 -11.86
N GLY A 169 -4.98 -5.07 -10.79
CA GLY A 169 -5.25 -3.78 -10.17
C GLY A 169 -4.01 -3.08 -9.59
N SER A 170 -2.92 -3.82 -9.35
CA SER A 170 -1.62 -3.23 -8.95
C SER A 170 -1.00 -2.37 -10.05
N LEU A 171 -1.28 -2.68 -11.33
CA LEU A 171 -0.79 -1.88 -12.47
C LEU A 171 -1.48 -0.51 -12.52
N ILE A 172 -2.71 -0.40 -12.01
CA ILE A 172 -3.38 0.89 -11.86
C ILE A 172 -2.60 1.77 -10.88
N THR A 173 -2.18 1.21 -9.74
CA THR A 173 -1.37 1.94 -8.75
C THR A 173 -0.05 2.39 -9.34
N ALA A 174 0.66 1.51 -10.06
CA ALA A 174 1.94 1.84 -10.70
C ALA A 174 1.79 2.94 -11.77
N ARG A 175 0.75 2.86 -12.59
CA ARG A 175 0.46 3.90 -13.58
C ARG A 175 0.18 5.26 -12.92
N LEU A 176 -0.68 5.29 -11.90
CA LEU A 176 -0.98 6.52 -11.16
C LEU A 176 0.27 7.10 -10.48
N ALA A 177 1.18 6.24 -10.02
CA ALA A 177 2.45 6.67 -9.45
C ALA A 177 3.32 7.38 -10.49
N LEU A 178 3.45 6.84 -11.70
CA LEU A 178 4.15 7.50 -12.81
C LEU A 178 3.52 8.85 -13.17
N GLU A 179 2.18 8.92 -13.24
CA GLU A 179 1.45 10.17 -13.53
C GLU A 179 1.69 11.25 -12.45
N LEU A 180 1.95 10.84 -11.20
CA LEU A 180 2.30 11.71 -10.08
C LEU A 180 3.81 11.96 -9.94
N GLY A 181 4.62 11.51 -10.90
CA GLY A 181 6.08 11.66 -10.89
C GLY A 181 6.76 10.88 -9.76
N ARG A 182 6.21 9.73 -9.37
CA ARG A 182 6.81 8.82 -8.39
C ARG A 182 7.63 7.75 -9.07
N GLU A 183 8.65 7.28 -8.38
CA GLU A 183 9.45 6.15 -8.85
C GLU A 183 8.60 4.87 -8.89
N VAL A 184 8.77 4.08 -9.94
CA VAL A 184 8.13 2.78 -10.07
C VAL A 184 9.17 1.70 -10.29
N PHE A 185 9.12 0.70 -9.44
CA PHE A 185 10.00 -0.45 -9.44
C PHE A 185 9.21 -1.71 -9.74
N ALA A 186 9.82 -2.65 -10.43
CA ALA A 186 9.21 -3.94 -10.70
C ALA A 186 10.23 -5.07 -10.52
N ILE A 187 9.80 -6.14 -9.84
CA ILE A 187 10.61 -7.33 -9.66
C ILE A 187 10.49 -8.20 -10.93
N PRO A 188 11.60 -8.57 -11.58
CA PRO A 188 11.57 -9.46 -12.74
C PRO A 188 11.24 -10.90 -12.32
N SER A 189 10.67 -11.68 -13.23
CA SER A 189 10.42 -13.10 -12.99
C SER A 189 10.47 -13.89 -14.31
N SER A 190 10.17 -15.19 -14.27
CA SER A 190 10.13 -16.03 -15.47
C SER A 190 9.13 -15.46 -16.49
N ILE A 191 9.54 -15.38 -17.76
CA ILE A 191 8.65 -15.02 -18.88
C ILE A 191 7.50 -16.02 -19.09
N HIS A 192 7.62 -17.22 -18.51
CA HIS A 192 6.58 -18.25 -18.55
C HIS A 192 5.57 -18.11 -17.40
N SER A 193 5.83 -17.24 -16.42
CA SER A 193 4.89 -16.98 -15.33
C SER A 193 3.81 -15.99 -15.80
N PRO A 194 2.51 -16.32 -15.70
CA PRO A 194 1.45 -15.36 -16.02
C PRO A 194 1.43 -14.16 -15.05
N LEU A 195 2.02 -14.29 -13.86
CA LEU A 195 2.13 -13.24 -12.85
C LEU A 195 3.32 -12.28 -13.10
N SER A 196 4.16 -12.53 -14.11
CA SER A 196 5.28 -11.64 -14.45
C SER A 196 4.94 -10.64 -15.56
N ALA A 197 3.90 -10.91 -16.35
CA ALA A 197 3.56 -10.12 -17.54
C ALA A 197 3.36 -8.63 -17.26
N GLY A 198 2.73 -8.28 -16.14
CA GLY A 198 2.53 -6.90 -15.70
C GLY A 198 3.83 -6.23 -15.26
N CYS A 199 4.69 -6.93 -14.51
CA CYS A 199 6.01 -6.42 -14.13
C CYS A 199 6.89 -6.18 -15.36
N HIS A 200 6.93 -7.13 -16.31
CA HIS A 200 7.68 -6.98 -17.55
C HIS A 200 7.15 -5.83 -18.41
N HIS A 201 5.82 -5.66 -18.46
CA HIS A 201 5.22 -4.53 -19.15
C HIS A 201 5.65 -3.19 -18.54
N LEU A 202 5.63 -3.07 -17.21
CA LEU A 202 6.10 -1.87 -16.50
C LEU A 202 7.58 -1.58 -16.79
N ILE A 203 8.43 -2.61 -16.75
CA ILE A 203 9.86 -2.47 -17.08
C ILE A 203 10.04 -1.97 -18.51
N GLY A 204 9.29 -2.53 -19.47
CA GLY A 204 9.28 -2.05 -20.86
C GLY A 204 8.75 -0.61 -21.03
N GLN A 205 8.00 -0.09 -20.05
CA GLN A 205 7.53 1.30 -20.00
C GLN A 205 8.46 2.24 -19.23
N GLY A 206 9.61 1.75 -18.75
CA GLY A 206 10.61 2.55 -18.05
C GLY A 206 10.58 2.45 -16.53
N ALA A 207 9.74 1.57 -15.94
CA ALA A 207 9.89 1.24 -14.53
C ALA A 207 11.27 0.60 -14.28
N LYS A 208 11.91 0.95 -13.16
CA LYS A 208 13.22 0.40 -12.81
C LYS A 208 13.06 -1.07 -12.41
N LEU A 209 13.76 -1.95 -13.12
CA LEU A 209 13.92 -3.34 -12.70
C LEU A 209 14.73 -3.35 -11.40
N VAL A 210 14.22 -4.03 -10.38
CA VAL A 210 14.96 -4.23 -9.12
C VAL A 210 15.01 -5.71 -8.73
N ALA A 211 16.20 -6.17 -8.36
CA ALA A 211 16.43 -7.51 -7.84
C ALA A 211 16.68 -7.54 -6.32
N SER A 212 16.89 -6.37 -5.72
CA SER A 212 17.14 -6.24 -4.28
C SER A 212 16.54 -4.95 -3.68
N PRO A 213 16.26 -4.91 -2.36
CA PRO A 213 15.81 -3.70 -1.68
C PRO A 213 16.82 -2.56 -1.76
N LYS A 214 18.12 -2.90 -1.85
CA LYS A 214 19.20 -1.92 -1.98
C LYS A 214 19.05 -1.07 -3.24
N GLU A 215 18.70 -1.69 -4.37
CA GLU A 215 18.50 -0.98 -5.64
C GLU A 215 17.30 -0.02 -5.62
N VAL A 216 16.30 -0.28 -4.76
CA VAL A 216 15.20 0.65 -4.48
C VAL A 216 15.73 1.83 -3.66
N LEU A 217 16.48 1.57 -2.59
CA LEU A 217 17.04 2.60 -1.71
C LEU A 217 18.05 3.51 -2.43
N GLU A 218 18.85 2.96 -3.34
CA GLU A 218 19.80 3.73 -4.16
C GLU A 218 19.10 4.70 -5.11
N GLU A 219 17.83 4.43 -5.49
CA GLU A 219 17.04 5.33 -6.33
C GLU A 219 16.28 6.38 -5.52
N LEU A 220 15.78 5.99 -4.34
CA LEU A 220 14.99 6.88 -3.50
C LEU A 220 15.92 7.83 -2.72
N ILE A 221 15.97 9.09 -3.13
CA ILE A 221 16.58 10.18 -2.33
C ILE A 221 15.49 10.72 -1.40
N TYR A 222 15.55 10.41 -0.10
CA TYR A 222 14.52 10.81 0.88
C TYR A 222 15.08 11.18 2.26
#